data_AF-D0R7Y2-F1
#
_entry.id   AF-D0R7Y2-F1
#
_cell.length_a   1.000
_cell.length_b   1.000
_cell.length_c   1.000
_cell.angle_alpha   90.00
_cell.angle_beta   90.00
_cell.angle_gamma   90.00
#
_symmetry.space_group_name_H-M   'P 1'
#
loop_
_entity.id
_entity.type
_entity.pdbx_description
1 polymer ?
#
loop_
_entity_poly.entity_id
_entity_poly.type
_entity_poly.pdbx_seq_one_letter_code
_entity_poly.pdbx_strand_id
1 'polypeptide(L)'
;GGLPRGRVVEIYGPESSGKTTLTLQVIAEMQKLGGTAAFIDAEHALDVQYAAKLGVNVPELLISQPDTGEQALEITDALVRSGSIDMIVIDSVAALVPKAEIEGEMGDSLPGLQARLMSQALRKLTGTIKKTNCMVIFINQIRMKIGVMFGNPETTTGGNALKFYSSVRLDIRRIGSIKKNDEVIGSETRVKVVKNKVSPPFREAVF
;
A
#
# COMPACT_ATOMS: atom_id res chain seq x y z
N GLY A 1 -4.82 -19.50 -2.62
CA GLY A 1 -5.38 -18.44 -1.74
C GLY A 1 -4.47 -17.25 -1.81
N GLY A 2 -4.99 -16.04 -2.01
CA GLY A 2 -4.17 -14.85 -2.26
C GLY A 2 -4.99 -13.56 -2.19
N LEU A 3 -4.42 -12.46 -2.66
CA LEU A 3 -5.10 -11.16 -2.66
C LEU A 3 -6.20 -11.11 -3.75
N PRO A 4 -7.38 -10.53 -3.47
CA PRO A 4 -8.49 -10.53 -4.41
C PRO A 4 -8.30 -9.48 -5.52
N ARG A 5 -8.41 -9.91 -6.79
CA ARG A 5 -8.50 -9.01 -7.95
C ARG A 5 -9.78 -8.17 -7.91
N GLY A 6 -9.76 -7.00 -8.56
CA GLY A 6 -10.90 -6.09 -8.62
C GLY A 6 -11.30 -5.51 -7.26
N ARG A 7 -10.35 -5.39 -6.32
CA ARG A 7 -10.56 -4.93 -4.96
C ARG A 7 -9.38 -4.07 -4.47
N VAL A 8 -9.66 -3.29 -3.44
CA VAL A 8 -8.65 -2.55 -2.67
C VAL A 8 -8.08 -3.43 -1.56
N VAL A 9 -6.77 -3.40 -1.39
CA VAL A 9 -6.02 -4.04 -0.30
C VAL A 9 -5.19 -2.97 0.41
N GLU A 10 -5.11 -3.03 1.74
CA GLU A 10 -4.18 -2.19 2.52
C GLU A 10 -3.16 -3.08 3.21
N ILE A 11 -1.88 -2.77 3.05
CA ILE A 11 -0.77 -3.41 3.76
C ILE A 11 -0.13 -2.34 4.63
N TYR A 12 -0.15 -2.53 5.94
CA TYR A 12 0.38 -1.56 6.88
C TYR A 12 1.23 -2.23 7.95
N GLY A 13 2.13 -1.47 8.55
CA GLY A 13 3.07 -1.99 9.53
C GLY A 13 4.11 -0.94 9.93
N PRO A 14 4.98 -1.29 10.89
CA PRO A 14 6.13 -0.46 11.26
C PRO A 14 7.06 -0.17 10.08
N GLU A 15 7.98 0.76 10.27
CA GLU A 15 9.13 0.90 9.36
C GLU A 15 9.94 -0.40 9.31
N SER A 16 10.55 -0.68 8.15
CA SER A 16 11.36 -1.88 7.94
C SER A 16 10.67 -3.22 8.23
N SER A 17 9.33 -3.26 8.26
CA SER A 17 8.57 -4.50 8.47
C SER A 17 8.44 -5.37 7.21
N GLY A 18 8.89 -4.88 6.04
CA GLY A 18 8.81 -5.59 4.77
C GLY A 18 7.58 -5.27 3.92
N LYS A 19 6.89 -4.14 4.15
CA LYS A 19 5.69 -3.72 3.38
C LYS A 19 5.95 -3.66 1.87
N THR A 20 6.99 -2.92 1.48
CA THR A 20 7.39 -2.76 0.08
C THR A 20 7.91 -4.08 -0.48
N THR A 21 8.74 -4.82 0.28
CA THR A 21 9.21 -6.16 -0.10
C THR A 21 8.07 -7.13 -0.40
N LEU A 22 7.07 -7.24 0.49
CA LEU A 22 5.90 -8.10 0.29
C LEU A 22 5.14 -7.67 -0.97
N THR A 23 5.00 -6.38 -1.19
CA THR A 23 4.30 -5.85 -2.35
C THR A 23 5.05 -6.10 -3.67
N LEU A 24 6.38 -5.99 -3.68
CA LEU A 24 7.22 -6.34 -4.82
C LEU A 24 7.17 -7.84 -5.15
N GLN A 25 7.10 -8.71 -4.13
CA GLN A 25 6.85 -10.14 -4.32
C GLN A 25 5.48 -10.40 -4.98
N VAL A 26 4.45 -9.68 -4.55
CA VAL A 26 3.11 -9.76 -5.17
C VAL A 26 3.13 -9.27 -6.62
N ILE A 27 3.88 -8.21 -6.94
CA ILE A 27 4.10 -7.75 -8.32
C ILE A 27 4.80 -8.82 -9.16
N ALA A 28 5.89 -9.41 -8.66
CA ALA A 28 6.62 -10.45 -9.34
C ALA A 28 5.71 -11.66 -9.68
N GLU A 29 4.87 -12.09 -8.72
CA GLU A 29 3.89 -13.15 -8.97
C GLU A 29 2.81 -12.73 -9.98
N MET A 30 2.37 -11.47 -9.98
CA MET A 30 1.43 -10.97 -11.00
C MET A 30 2.05 -11.02 -12.41
N GLN A 31 3.29 -10.57 -12.55
CA GLN A 31 4.01 -10.56 -13.83
C GLN A 31 4.29 -11.98 -14.33
N LYS A 32 4.62 -12.94 -13.45
CA LYS A 32 4.76 -14.36 -13.81
C LYS A 32 3.48 -14.96 -14.40
N LEU A 33 2.32 -14.45 -14.02
CA LEU A 33 1.02 -14.86 -14.58
C LEU A 33 0.69 -14.13 -15.90
N GLY A 34 1.63 -13.35 -16.45
CA GLY A 34 1.43 -12.52 -17.63
C GLY A 34 0.64 -11.24 -17.38
N GLY A 35 0.43 -10.86 -16.11
CA GLY A 35 -0.30 -9.66 -15.74
C GLY A 35 0.58 -8.40 -15.75
N THR A 36 -0.04 -7.25 -15.99
CA THR A 36 0.66 -5.95 -15.99
C THR A 36 0.53 -5.27 -14.64
N ALA A 37 1.62 -4.70 -14.14
CA ALA A 37 1.67 -4.00 -12.86
C ALA A 37 2.12 -2.54 -13.00
N ALA A 38 1.62 -1.69 -12.12
CA ALA A 38 2.10 -0.33 -11.94
C ALA A 38 2.45 -0.05 -10.47
N PHE A 39 3.45 0.80 -10.26
CA PHE A 39 3.93 1.23 -8.95
C PHE A 39 3.93 2.76 -8.89
N ILE A 40 3.11 3.32 -8.01
CA ILE A 40 3.04 4.73 -7.70
C ILE A 40 3.93 4.97 -6.48
N ASP A 41 5.16 5.39 -6.74
CA ASP A 41 6.21 5.65 -5.74
C ASP A 41 6.06 7.10 -5.24
N ALA A 42 5.13 7.32 -4.32
CA ALA A 42 4.95 8.61 -3.64
C ALA A 42 6.02 8.85 -2.57
N GLU A 43 6.66 7.81 -2.03
CA GLU A 43 7.79 7.95 -1.09
C GLU A 43 9.13 8.25 -1.78
N HIS A 44 9.20 8.15 -3.11
CA HIS A 44 10.41 8.36 -3.92
C HIS A 44 11.57 7.48 -3.45
N ALA A 45 11.26 6.24 -3.03
CA ALA A 45 12.17 5.36 -2.31
C ALA A 45 12.29 3.96 -2.95
N LEU A 46 11.69 3.73 -4.12
CA LEU A 46 11.76 2.44 -4.79
C LEU A 46 13.17 2.14 -5.32
N ASP A 47 13.83 1.12 -4.78
CA ASP A 47 15.06 0.56 -5.34
C ASP A 47 14.74 -0.47 -6.44
N VAL A 48 14.96 -0.06 -7.68
CA VAL A 48 14.75 -0.90 -8.89
C VAL A 48 15.69 -2.11 -8.93
N GLN A 49 16.92 -2.01 -8.40
CA GLN A 49 17.84 -3.15 -8.37
C GLN A 49 17.37 -4.18 -7.35
N TYR A 50 16.88 -3.73 -6.20
CA TYR A 50 16.27 -4.61 -5.21
C TYR A 50 14.99 -5.28 -5.75
N ALA A 51 14.12 -4.52 -6.43
CA ALA A 51 12.92 -5.08 -7.08
C ALA A 51 13.29 -6.19 -8.08
N ALA A 52 14.30 -5.97 -8.93
CA ALA A 52 14.79 -6.99 -9.86
C ALA A 52 15.30 -8.25 -9.13
N LYS A 53 16.03 -8.10 -8.02
CA LYS A 53 16.48 -9.23 -7.19
C LYS A 53 15.31 -10.02 -6.56
N LEU A 54 14.18 -9.36 -6.32
CA LEU A 54 12.95 -10.00 -5.84
C LEU A 54 12.14 -10.68 -6.97
N GLY A 55 12.59 -10.60 -8.22
CA GLY A 55 11.96 -11.25 -9.37
C GLY A 55 10.96 -10.40 -10.12
N VAL A 56 10.92 -9.08 -9.87
CA VAL A 56 10.11 -8.14 -10.64
C VAL A 56 10.74 -7.93 -12.02
N ASN A 57 9.93 -8.01 -13.07
CA ASN A 57 10.32 -7.58 -14.41
C ASN A 57 10.25 -6.04 -14.47
N VAL A 58 11.33 -5.39 -14.04
CA VAL A 58 11.42 -3.92 -13.92
C VAL A 58 11.19 -3.20 -15.25
N PRO A 59 11.74 -3.64 -16.40
CA PRO A 59 11.44 -3.02 -17.70
C PRO A 59 9.95 -2.96 -18.07
N GLU A 60 9.14 -3.89 -17.59
CA GLU A 60 7.69 -3.94 -17.84
C GLU A 60 6.86 -3.36 -16.68
N LEU A 61 7.50 -2.94 -15.59
CA LEU A 61 6.82 -2.29 -14.47
C LEU A 61 6.60 -0.82 -14.80
N LEU A 62 5.34 -0.38 -14.84
CA LEU A 62 5.03 1.04 -14.96
C LEU A 62 5.33 1.74 -13.63
N ILE A 63 6.31 2.63 -13.60
CA ILE A 63 6.67 3.39 -12.39
C ILE A 63 6.24 4.85 -12.58
N SER A 64 5.62 5.42 -11.57
CA SER A 64 5.29 6.84 -11.52
C SER A 64 5.67 7.44 -10.18
N GLN A 65 6.34 8.60 -10.23
CA GLN A 65 6.72 9.39 -9.07
C GLN A 65 5.92 10.70 -9.11
N PRO A 66 4.78 10.77 -8.41
CA PRO A 66 3.95 11.96 -8.39
C PRO A 66 4.53 13.02 -7.43
N ASP A 67 4.22 14.28 -7.73
CA ASP A 67 4.52 15.46 -6.93
C ASP A 67 3.46 15.69 -5.83
N THR A 68 2.20 15.27 -6.06
CA THR A 68 1.09 15.49 -5.12
C THR A 68 0.22 14.25 -4.93
N GLY A 69 -0.49 14.19 -3.80
CA GLY A 69 -1.46 13.15 -3.51
C GLY A 69 -2.61 13.10 -4.52
N GLU A 70 -3.09 14.25 -4.99
CA GLU A 70 -4.10 14.32 -6.06
C GLU A 70 -3.57 13.67 -7.35
N GLN A 71 -2.37 14.06 -7.79
CA GLN A 71 -1.77 13.54 -9.01
C GLN A 71 -1.57 12.02 -8.93
N ALA A 72 -1.08 11.50 -7.80
CA ALA A 72 -0.91 10.07 -7.57
C ALA A 72 -2.24 9.30 -7.74
N LEU A 73 -3.33 9.83 -7.18
CA LEU A 73 -4.66 9.22 -7.23
C LEU A 73 -5.31 9.37 -8.61
N GLU A 74 -5.05 10.47 -9.33
CA GLU A 74 -5.50 10.67 -10.71
C GLU A 74 -4.80 9.72 -11.69
N ILE A 75 -3.48 9.53 -11.54
CA ILE A 75 -2.72 8.54 -12.31
C ILE A 75 -3.26 7.14 -12.04
N THR A 76 -3.46 6.78 -10.77
CA THR A 76 -4.07 5.51 -10.39
C THR A 76 -5.42 5.33 -11.08
N ASP A 77 -6.28 6.34 -11.02
CA ASP A 77 -7.63 6.32 -11.59
C ASP A 77 -7.63 6.21 -13.13
N ALA A 78 -6.68 6.85 -13.81
CA ALA A 78 -6.47 6.71 -15.25
C ALA A 78 -6.01 5.30 -15.62
N LEU A 79 -5.02 4.76 -14.90
CA LEU A 79 -4.50 3.41 -15.11
C LEU A 79 -5.59 2.34 -14.87
N VAL A 80 -6.35 2.45 -13.78
CA VAL A 80 -7.47 1.51 -13.52
C VAL A 80 -8.51 1.59 -14.64
N ARG A 81 -8.86 2.80 -15.13
CA ARG A 81 -9.85 2.99 -16.20
C ARG A 81 -9.41 2.42 -17.55
N SER A 82 -8.12 2.43 -17.84
CA SER A 82 -7.59 1.91 -19.11
C SER A 82 -7.93 0.43 -19.32
N GLY A 83 -8.09 -0.32 -18.22
CA GLY A 83 -8.34 -1.76 -18.25
C GLY A 83 -7.12 -2.60 -18.65
N SER A 84 -5.97 -1.98 -18.91
CA SER A 84 -4.73 -2.67 -19.30
C SER A 84 -3.84 -3.07 -18.12
N ILE A 85 -4.17 -2.63 -16.90
CA ILE A 85 -3.38 -2.89 -15.69
C ILE A 85 -4.11 -3.86 -14.77
N ASP A 86 -3.46 -4.97 -14.41
CA ASP A 86 -4.00 -5.97 -13.49
C ASP A 86 -3.79 -5.62 -12.02
N MET A 87 -2.73 -4.86 -11.73
CA MET A 87 -2.33 -4.49 -10.38
C MET A 87 -1.71 -3.10 -10.31
N ILE A 88 -2.11 -2.31 -9.32
CA ILE A 88 -1.47 -1.05 -8.96
C ILE A 88 -1.07 -1.07 -7.49
N VAL A 89 0.13 -0.60 -7.21
CA VAL A 89 0.65 -0.38 -5.86
C VAL A 89 0.84 1.11 -5.64
N ILE A 90 0.46 1.60 -4.47
CA ILE A 90 0.70 2.99 -4.05
C ILE A 90 1.55 2.95 -2.77
N ASP A 91 2.80 3.40 -2.87
CA ASP A 91 3.78 3.46 -1.79
C ASP A 91 4.18 4.93 -1.52
N SER A 92 3.61 5.60 -0.52
CA SER A 92 2.62 5.15 0.45
C SER A 92 1.52 6.17 0.68
N VAL A 93 0.45 5.76 1.36
CA VAL A 93 -0.65 6.66 1.75
C VAL A 93 -0.16 7.85 2.57
N ALA A 94 0.85 7.66 3.40
CA ALA A 94 1.40 8.74 4.22
C ALA A 94 2.04 9.84 3.37
N ALA A 95 2.60 9.49 2.21
CA ALA A 95 3.22 10.39 1.26
C ALA A 95 2.24 11.01 0.23
N LEU A 96 0.95 10.65 0.29
CA LEU A 96 -0.09 11.31 -0.52
C LEU A 96 -0.43 12.68 0.08
N VAL A 97 0.50 13.62 -0.01
CA VAL A 97 0.37 14.98 0.53
C VAL A 97 -0.48 15.82 -0.43
N PRO A 98 -1.60 16.40 0.03
CA PRO A 98 -2.43 17.25 -0.82
C PRO A 98 -1.65 18.47 -1.34
N LYS A 99 -1.95 18.91 -2.56
CA LYS A 99 -1.30 20.07 -3.18
C LYS A 99 -1.31 21.32 -2.29
N ALA A 100 -2.45 21.62 -1.64
CA ALA A 100 -2.57 22.78 -0.78
C ALA A 100 -1.70 22.71 0.50
N GLU A 101 -1.30 21.50 0.92
CA GLU A 101 -0.37 21.32 2.04
C GLU A 101 1.09 21.49 1.58
N ILE A 102 1.41 21.13 0.32
CA ILE A 102 2.74 21.34 -0.28
C ILE A 102 3.00 22.82 -0.58
N GLU A 103 1.99 23.54 -1.07
CA GLU A 103 2.07 24.97 -1.40
C GLU A 103 1.90 25.89 -0.19
N GLY A 104 1.43 25.35 0.94
CA GLY A 104 1.23 26.09 2.19
C GLY A 104 2.53 26.33 2.96
N GLU A 105 2.46 27.14 4.01
CA GLU A 105 3.60 27.39 4.88
C GLU A 105 3.73 26.32 5.99
N MET A 106 4.96 26.08 6.45
CA MET A 106 5.20 25.16 7.55
C MET A 106 4.52 25.68 8.83
N GLY A 107 3.53 24.94 9.31
CA GLY A 107 2.71 25.32 10.47
C GLY A 107 1.27 25.68 10.14
N ASP A 108 0.91 25.76 8.84
CA ASP A 108 -0.46 25.94 8.43
C ASP A 108 -1.34 24.76 8.87
N SER A 109 -2.48 25.08 9.49
CA SER A 109 -3.42 24.08 9.99
C SER A 109 -4.47 23.78 8.94
N LEU A 110 -4.29 22.66 8.21
CA LEU A 110 -5.26 22.13 7.24
C LEU A 110 -5.81 20.75 7.71
N PRO A 111 -6.55 20.71 8.83
CA PRO A 111 -6.88 19.45 9.49
C PRO A 111 -7.74 18.55 8.60
N GLY A 112 -7.25 17.32 8.39
CA GLY A 112 -8.00 16.26 7.72
C GLY A 112 -8.04 16.36 6.18
N LEU A 113 -7.22 17.21 5.57
CA LEU A 113 -7.17 17.37 4.11
C LEU A 113 -6.87 16.05 3.39
N GLN A 114 -5.82 15.33 3.82
CA GLN A 114 -5.48 14.01 3.29
C GLN A 114 -6.63 12.98 3.46
N ALA A 115 -7.33 13.00 4.61
CA ALA A 115 -8.45 12.09 4.85
C ALA A 115 -9.64 12.37 3.90
N ARG A 116 -9.89 13.64 3.57
CA ARG A 116 -10.92 14.05 2.60
C ARG A 116 -10.53 13.63 1.20
N LEU A 117 -9.28 13.85 0.79
CA LEU A 117 -8.73 13.42 -0.49
C LEU A 117 -8.91 11.91 -0.68
N MET A 118 -8.46 11.11 0.29
CA MET A 118 -8.61 9.65 0.27
C MET A 118 -10.08 9.20 0.19
N SER A 119 -10.97 9.87 0.93
CA SER A 119 -12.41 9.56 0.91
C SER A 119 -13.05 9.81 -0.46
N GLN A 120 -12.68 10.91 -1.12
CA GLN A 120 -13.18 11.25 -2.45
C GLN A 120 -12.61 10.29 -3.51
N ALA A 121 -11.30 10.05 -3.50
CA ALA A 121 -10.63 9.18 -4.45
C ALA A 121 -11.14 7.74 -4.37
N LEU A 122 -11.23 7.15 -3.17
CA LEU A 122 -11.70 5.77 -2.99
C LEU A 122 -13.17 5.59 -3.41
N ARG A 123 -14.01 6.62 -3.21
CA ARG A 123 -15.40 6.60 -3.69
C ARG A 123 -15.48 6.51 -5.22
N LYS A 124 -14.60 7.22 -5.93
CA LYS A 124 -14.50 7.20 -7.40
C LYS A 124 -13.87 5.89 -7.91
N LEU A 125 -12.76 5.48 -7.29
CA LEU A 125 -11.94 4.36 -7.72
C LEU A 125 -12.64 3.00 -7.58
N THR A 126 -13.33 2.77 -6.47
CA THR A 126 -13.84 1.41 -6.14
C THR A 126 -14.80 0.83 -7.17
N GLY A 127 -15.64 1.66 -7.80
CA GLY A 127 -16.51 1.22 -8.90
C GLY A 127 -15.71 0.76 -10.13
N THR A 128 -14.71 1.55 -10.52
CA THR A 128 -13.85 1.27 -11.68
C THR A 128 -12.96 0.05 -11.43
N ILE A 129 -12.33 -0.04 -10.25
CA ILE A 129 -11.52 -1.17 -9.78
C ILE A 129 -12.26 -2.49 -9.97
N LYS A 130 -13.54 -2.54 -9.59
CA LYS A 130 -14.34 -3.75 -9.74
C LYS A 130 -14.65 -4.10 -11.20
N LYS A 131 -14.93 -3.08 -12.02
CA LYS A 131 -15.26 -3.26 -13.45
C LYS A 131 -14.06 -3.75 -14.27
N THR A 132 -12.87 -3.24 -13.99
CA THR A 132 -11.64 -3.61 -14.72
C THR A 132 -10.90 -4.79 -14.09
N ASN A 133 -11.39 -5.30 -12.96
CA ASN A 133 -10.76 -6.39 -12.22
C ASN A 133 -9.31 -6.09 -11.77
N CYS A 134 -8.90 -4.82 -11.78
CA CYS A 134 -7.59 -4.38 -11.29
C CYS A 134 -7.51 -4.52 -9.76
N MET A 135 -6.43 -5.09 -9.24
CA MET A 135 -6.12 -5.05 -7.81
C MET A 135 -5.44 -3.72 -7.48
N VAL A 136 -5.82 -3.06 -6.40
CA VAL A 136 -5.12 -1.84 -5.94
C VAL A 136 -4.65 -2.04 -4.51
N ILE A 137 -3.34 -2.01 -4.30
CA ILE A 137 -2.68 -2.15 -3.01
C ILE A 137 -2.21 -0.78 -2.53
N PHE A 138 -2.65 -0.38 -1.35
CA PHE A 138 -2.12 0.78 -0.64
C PHE A 138 -1.16 0.30 0.44
N ILE A 139 0.08 0.79 0.39
CA ILE A 139 1.03 0.67 1.49
C ILE A 139 0.77 1.82 2.46
N ASN A 140 0.77 1.50 3.76
CA ASN A 140 0.49 2.49 4.79
C ASN A 140 1.40 2.31 6.00
N GLN A 141 1.58 3.40 6.75
CA GLN A 141 2.41 3.44 7.94
C GLN A 141 1.55 3.42 9.20
N ILE A 142 2.11 2.90 10.29
CA ILE A 142 1.49 3.02 11.61
C ILE A 142 1.78 4.41 12.17
N ARG A 143 0.76 4.99 12.81
CA ARG A 143 0.83 6.19 13.65
C ARG A 143 0.15 5.89 14.99
N MET A 144 0.46 6.68 16.00
CA MET A 144 -0.21 6.59 17.30
C MET A 144 -1.25 7.70 17.44
N LYS A 145 -2.45 7.37 17.92
CA LYS A 145 -3.44 8.36 18.33
C LYS A 145 -3.09 8.90 19.71
N ILE A 146 -2.81 10.19 19.78
CA ILE A 146 -2.59 10.90 21.05
C ILE A 146 -3.91 10.90 21.85
N GLY A 147 -3.83 10.65 23.16
CA GLY A 147 -4.97 10.72 24.07
C GLY A 147 -5.79 9.43 24.25
N VAL A 148 -5.38 8.31 23.64
CA VAL A 148 -6.02 7.00 23.88
C VAL A 148 -5.44 6.38 25.15
N MET A 149 -6.23 6.32 26.23
CA MET A 149 -5.81 5.73 27.52
C MET A 149 -6.17 4.23 27.66
N PHE A 150 -7.07 3.70 26.82
CA PHE A 150 -7.49 2.30 26.81
C PHE A 150 -7.61 1.76 25.37
N GLY A 151 -7.17 0.52 25.15
CA GLY A 151 -7.19 -0.15 23.85
C GLY A 151 -5.91 0.04 23.03
N ASN A 152 -5.93 -0.38 21.76
CA ASN A 152 -4.79 -0.21 20.85
C ASN A 152 -4.73 1.22 20.29
N PRO A 153 -3.67 2.02 20.57
CA PRO A 153 -3.54 3.39 20.07
C PRO A 153 -3.09 3.47 18.60
N GLU A 154 -2.72 2.34 17.97
CA GLU A 154 -2.25 2.32 16.60
C GLU A 154 -3.37 2.68 15.60
N THR A 155 -3.02 3.52 14.63
CA THR A 155 -3.86 3.88 13.49
C THR A 155 -3.02 3.95 12.22
N THR A 156 -3.68 4.04 11.07
CA THR A 156 -3.05 4.26 9.77
C THR A 156 -3.35 5.68 9.27
N THR A 157 -2.53 6.20 8.35
CA THR A 157 -2.71 7.54 7.75
C THR A 157 -3.84 7.54 6.69
N GLY A 158 -4.25 8.72 6.21
CA GLY A 158 -5.32 8.83 5.21
C GLY A 158 -6.75 8.70 5.77
N GLY A 159 -6.94 8.78 7.09
CA GLY A 159 -8.24 8.70 7.74
C GLY A 159 -8.85 7.30 7.75
N ASN A 160 -10.18 7.21 7.86
CA ASN A 160 -10.87 5.92 7.98
C ASN A 160 -11.33 5.32 6.64
N ALA A 161 -11.33 6.10 5.56
CA ALA A 161 -11.89 5.68 4.27
C ALA A 161 -11.24 4.38 3.76
N LEU A 162 -9.91 4.31 3.74
CA LEU A 162 -9.17 3.14 3.29
C LEU A 162 -9.55 1.90 4.13
N LYS A 163 -9.68 2.05 5.45
CA LYS A 163 -10.11 0.96 6.33
C LYS A 163 -11.47 0.38 5.93
N PHE A 164 -12.41 1.19 5.45
CA PHE A 164 -13.74 0.74 5.02
C PHE A 164 -13.74 0.11 3.61
N TYR A 165 -13.06 0.77 2.66
CA TYR A 165 -13.02 0.35 1.25
C TYR A 165 -12.15 -0.88 1.02
N SER A 166 -11.08 -1.07 1.79
CA SER A 166 -10.23 -2.26 1.70
C SER A 166 -11.02 -3.54 1.93
N SER A 167 -10.89 -4.50 1.01
CA SER A 167 -11.45 -5.85 1.15
C SER A 167 -10.56 -6.74 2.00
N VAL A 168 -9.25 -6.54 1.92
CA VAL A 168 -8.25 -7.20 2.77
C VAL A 168 -7.38 -6.13 3.40
N ARG A 169 -7.09 -6.29 4.69
CA ARG A 169 -6.09 -5.48 5.40
C ARG A 169 -5.09 -6.40 6.07
N LEU A 170 -3.80 -6.12 5.85
CA LEU A 170 -2.68 -6.90 6.36
C LEU A 170 -1.86 -6.04 7.32
N ASP A 171 -1.65 -6.53 8.54
CA ASP A 171 -0.70 -6.00 9.52
C ASP A 171 0.58 -6.83 9.43
N ILE A 172 1.64 -6.23 8.88
CA ILE A 172 2.94 -6.87 8.69
C ILE A 172 3.96 -6.34 9.70
N ARG A 173 4.64 -7.26 10.40
CA ARG A 173 5.64 -6.95 11.43
C ARG A 173 6.85 -7.85 11.29
N ARG A 174 8.04 -7.26 11.47
CA ARG A 174 9.25 -8.02 11.76
C ARG A 174 9.18 -8.50 13.21
N ILE A 175 9.29 -9.81 13.43
CA ILE A 175 9.23 -10.45 14.75
C ILE A 175 10.59 -10.98 15.21
N GLY A 176 11.55 -11.10 14.29
CA GLY A 176 12.86 -11.65 14.58
C GLY A 176 13.90 -11.35 13.50
N SER A 177 15.08 -11.92 13.66
CA SER A 177 16.17 -11.84 12.69
C SER A 177 16.60 -13.24 12.29
N ILE A 178 16.78 -13.48 11.00
CA ILE A 178 17.34 -14.72 10.49
C ILE A 178 18.86 -14.53 10.43
N LYS A 179 19.61 -15.38 11.12
CA LYS A 179 21.07 -15.29 11.22
C LYS A 179 21.74 -16.49 10.59
N LYS A 180 22.89 -16.25 9.96
CA LYS A 180 23.85 -17.27 9.56
C LYS A 180 25.20 -16.90 10.17
N ASN A 181 25.67 -17.70 11.12
CA ASN A 181 26.76 -17.32 12.02
C ASN A 181 26.39 -16.01 12.75
N ASP A 182 27.26 -14.99 12.70
CA ASP A 182 27.03 -13.68 13.33
C ASP A 182 26.37 -12.64 12.39
N GLU A 183 26.12 -12.99 11.13
CA GLU A 183 25.53 -12.08 10.15
C GLU A 183 24.00 -12.21 10.10
N VAL A 184 23.31 -11.05 10.14
CA VAL A 184 21.86 -10.98 9.94
C VAL A 184 21.58 -10.99 8.45
N ILE A 185 21.04 -12.11 7.96
CA ILE A 185 20.79 -12.34 6.53
C ILE A 185 19.31 -12.16 6.14
N GLY A 186 18.42 -11.94 7.12
CA GLY A 186 16.99 -11.79 6.86
C GLY A 186 16.17 -11.37 8.07
N SER A 187 14.88 -11.20 7.84
CA SER A 187 13.89 -10.81 8.84
C SER A 187 12.80 -11.87 8.96
N GLU A 188 12.64 -12.43 10.15
CA GLU A 188 11.48 -13.27 10.45
C GLU A 188 10.26 -12.36 10.54
N THR A 189 9.24 -12.67 9.75
CA THR A 189 8.13 -11.76 9.47
C THR A 189 6.80 -12.42 9.78
N ARG A 190 5.91 -11.67 10.43
CA ARG A 190 4.53 -12.07 10.67
C ARG A 190 3.60 -11.15 9.90
N VAL A 191 2.64 -11.73 9.20
CA VAL A 191 1.54 -11.01 8.55
C VAL A 191 0.21 -11.50 9.12
N LYS A 192 -0.57 -10.58 9.70
CA LYS A 192 -1.91 -10.86 10.21
C LYS A 192 -2.98 -10.27 9.30
N VAL A 193 -3.99 -11.08 8.97
CA VAL A 193 -5.16 -10.62 8.22
C VAL A 193 -6.14 -9.95 9.17
N VAL A 194 -6.05 -8.63 9.36
CA VAL A 194 -6.91 -7.88 10.30
C VAL A 194 -8.29 -7.54 9.73
N LYS A 195 -8.46 -7.66 8.42
CA LYS A 195 -9.76 -7.55 7.74
C LYS A 195 -9.78 -8.45 6.52
N ASN A 196 -10.90 -9.14 6.31
CA ASN A 196 -11.11 -9.96 5.13
C ASN A 196 -12.60 -9.97 4.74
N LYS A 197 -12.91 -9.59 3.50
CA LYS A 197 -14.27 -9.63 2.92
C LYS A 197 -14.47 -10.79 1.94
N VAL A 198 -13.46 -11.66 1.75
CA VAL A 198 -13.51 -12.77 0.78
C VAL A 198 -13.30 -14.15 1.41
N SER A 199 -12.87 -14.20 2.67
CA SER A 199 -12.67 -15.43 3.46
C SER A 199 -12.66 -15.07 4.97
N PRO A 200 -12.67 -16.06 5.88
CA PRO A 200 -12.56 -15.79 7.31
C PRO A 200 -11.32 -14.93 7.67
N PRO A 201 -11.46 -13.85 8.47
CA PRO A 201 -10.36 -12.98 8.88
C PRO A 201 -9.53 -13.60 10.03
N PHE A 202 -8.51 -12.86 10.48
CA PHE A 202 -7.69 -13.09 11.68
C PHE A 202 -6.74 -14.28 11.67
N ARG A 203 -6.55 -14.91 10.50
CA ARG A 203 -5.44 -15.84 10.28
C ARG A 203 -4.11 -15.08 10.19
N GLU A 204 -3.04 -15.76 10.55
CA GLU A 204 -1.67 -15.25 10.54
C GLU A 204 -0.78 -16.15 9.68
N ALA A 205 0.21 -15.54 9.04
CA ALA A 205 1.29 -16.23 8.34
C ALA A 205 2.62 -15.77 8.93
N VAL A 206 3.53 -16.72 9.17
CA VAL A 206 4.90 -16.45 9.63
C VAL A 206 5.85 -17.07 8.62
N PHE A 207 6.85 -16.31 8.19
CA PHE A 207 7.83 -16.69 7.17
C PHE A 207 9.14 -15.93 7.35
#